data_AF-A0A967SER7-F1
#
_entry.id   AF-A0A967SER7-F1
#
_cell.length_a   1.000
_cell.length_b   1.000
_cell.length_c   1.000
_cell.angle_alpha   90.00
_cell.angle_beta   90.00
_cell.angle_gamma   90.00
#
_symmetry.space_group_name_H-M   'P 1'
#
loop_
_entity.id
_entity.type
_entity.pdbx_description
1 polymer ?
#
loop_
_entity_poly.entity_id
_entity_poly.type
_entity_poly.pdbx_seq_one_letter_code
_entity_poly.pdbx_strand_id
1 'polypeptide(L)'
;DRTRELQQAQIEILERLARAAEYRDDETGHHAQRVGHTSAVIAHELGLPEEQVILIRRAAPLHDVGKIGIPDGILLKPGKLTTDEFDKMKKHTAIGAGILAGSH
;
A
#
# COMPACT_ATOMS: atom_id res chain seq x y z
N ASP A 1 27.62 -4.53 -4.70
CA ASP A 1 27.04 -5.29 -5.84
C ASP A 1 25.96 -6.28 -5.40
N ARG A 2 26.24 -7.38 -4.67
CA ARG A 2 25.15 -8.28 -4.19
C ARG A 2 24.11 -7.68 -3.23
N THR A 3 24.53 -6.81 -2.30
CA THR A 3 23.60 -6.20 -1.33
C THR A 3 22.58 -5.26 -1.99
N ARG A 4 23.00 -4.54 -3.03
CA ARG A 4 22.12 -3.64 -3.79
C ARG A 4 21.12 -4.42 -4.63
N GLU A 5 21.55 -5.52 -5.26
CA GLU A 5 20.66 -6.42 -5.99
C GLU A 5 19.59 -7.02 -5.07
N LEU A 6 19.98 -7.45 -3.86
CA LEU A 6 19.03 -7.97 -2.88
C LEU A 6 18.01 -6.91 -2.45
N GLN A 7 18.47 -5.69 -2.15
CA GLN A 7 17.57 -4.58 -1.84
C GLN A 7 16.62 -4.26 -3.00
N GLN A 8 17.12 -4.27 -4.23
CA GLN A 8 16.31 -4.00 -5.41
C GLN A 8 15.22 -5.07 -5.60
N ALA A 9 15.56 -6.35 -5.41
CA ALA A 9 14.60 -7.43 -5.48
C ALA A 9 13.52 -7.33 -4.38
N GLN A 10 13.89 -6.94 -3.16
CA GLN A 10 12.93 -6.71 -2.07
C GLN A 10 11.96 -5.58 -2.39
N ILE A 11 12.46 -4.47 -2.94
CA ILE A 11 11.64 -3.33 -3.36
C ILE A 11 10.67 -3.76 -4.47
N GLU A 12 11.16 -4.51 -5.46
CA GLU A 12 10.33 -5.01 -6.56
C GLU A 12 9.20 -5.92 -6.05
N ILE A 13 9.47 -6.77 -5.05
CA ILE A 13 8.45 -7.60 -4.41
C ILE A 13 7.37 -6.74 -3.72
N LEU A 14 7.78 -5.70 -2.98
CA LEU A 14 6.83 -4.79 -2.34
C LEU A 14 5.96 -4.04 -3.37
N GLU A 15 6.56 -3.56 -4.46
CA GLU A 15 5.82 -2.90 -5.54
C GLU A 15 4.81 -3.85 -6.20
N ARG A 16 5.17 -5.12 -6.41
CA ARG A 16 4.27 -6.13 -6.95
C ARG A 16 3.13 -6.46 -6.00
N LEU A 17 3.38 -6.51 -4.69
CA LEU A 17 2.35 -6.72 -3.67
C LEU A 17 1.36 -5.54 -3.62
N ALA A 18 1.87 -4.31 -3.64
CA ALA A 18 1.04 -3.10 -3.71
C ALA A 18 0.12 -3.15 -4.94
N ARG A 19 0.68 -3.44 -6.12
CA ARG A 19 -0.10 -3.59 -7.35
C ARG A 19 -1.12 -4.72 -7.24
N ALA A 20 -0.77 -5.87 -6.68
CA ALA A 20 -1.69 -7.00 -6.55
C ALA A 20 -2.91 -6.67 -5.67
N ALA A 21 -2.73 -5.89 -4.61
CA ALA A 21 -3.82 -5.42 -3.77
C ALA A 21 -4.73 -4.43 -4.52
N GLU A 22 -4.13 -3.53 -5.29
CA GLU A 22 -4.81 -2.48 -6.06
C GLU A 22 -5.54 -3.03 -7.30
N TYR A 23 -5.01 -4.07 -7.97
CA TYR A 23 -5.68 -4.70 -9.12
C TYR A 23 -7.07 -5.25 -8.80
N ARG A 24 -7.38 -5.49 -7.53
CA ARG A 24 -8.71 -5.93 -7.12
C ARG A 24 -9.72 -4.79 -7.18
N ASP A 25 -9.35 -3.53 -6.98
CA ASP A 25 -10.29 -2.39 -6.87
C ASP A 25 -10.00 -1.20 -7.81
N ASP A 26 -8.79 -1.06 -8.34
CA ASP A 26 -8.38 -0.10 -9.38
C ASP A 26 -7.56 -0.82 -10.48
N GLU A 27 -8.07 -0.83 -11.72
CA GLU A 27 -7.49 -1.59 -12.84
C GLU A 27 -6.12 -1.11 -13.31
N THR A 28 -5.67 0.08 -12.90
CA THR A 28 -4.53 0.74 -13.56
C THR A 28 -3.20 0.64 -12.80
N GLY A 29 -3.20 0.32 -11.50
CA GLY A 29 -1.99 0.25 -10.68
C GLY A 29 -1.22 1.59 -10.54
N HIS A 30 -1.74 2.66 -11.13
CA HIS A 30 -1.09 3.96 -11.18
C HIS A 30 -1.41 4.79 -9.93
N HIS A 31 -2.50 4.50 -9.23
CA HIS A 31 -2.88 5.24 -8.04
C HIS A 31 -1.84 5.07 -6.91
N ALA A 32 -1.43 3.85 -6.59
CA ALA A 32 -0.44 3.58 -5.55
C ALA A 32 0.91 4.24 -5.85
N GLN A 33 1.33 4.26 -7.13
CA GLN A 33 2.54 4.98 -7.55
C GLN A 33 2.41 6.50 -7.35
N ARG A 34 1.26 7.09 -7.67
CA ARG A 34 1.01 8.53 -7.43
C ARG A 34 1.02 8.83 -5.93
N VAL A 35 0.37 7.99 -5.11
CA VAL A 35 0.38 8.13 -3.64
C VAL A 35 1.81 8.10 -3.10
N GLY A 36 2.64 7.16 -3.56
CA GLY A 36 4.06 7.09 -3.21
C GLY A 36 4.82 8.36 -3.57
N HIS A 37 4.66 8.86 -4.79
CA HIS A 37 5.33 10.08 -5.24
C HIS A 37 4.88 11.32 -4.46
N THR A 38 3.57 11.54 -4.33
CA THR A 38 3.01 12.69 -3.61
C THR A 38 3.43 12.67 -2.14
N SER A 39 3.42 11.51 -1.49
CA SER A 39 3.85 11.38 -0.09
C SER A 39 5.33 11.73 0.09
N ALA A 40 6.19 11.35 -0.86
CA ALA A 40 7.60 11.69 -0.86
C ALA A 40 7.84 13.19 -1.02
N VAL A 41 7.10 13.85 -1.92
CA VAL A 41 7.16 15.32 -2.09
C VAL A 41 6.75 16.01 -0.79
N ILE A 42 5.65 15.60 -0.16
CA ILE A 42 5.21 16.17 1.13
C ILE A 42 6.29 15.96 2.20
N ALA A 43 6.85 14.76 2.30
CA ALA A 43 7.92 14.45 3.26
C ALA A 43 9.17 15.32 3.07
N HIS A 44 9.56 15.55 1.82
CA HIS A 44 10.68 16.44 1.48
C HIS A 44 10.40 17.88 1.90
N GLU A 45 9.22 18.42 1.57
CA GLU A 45 8.84 19.80 1.95
C GLU A 45 8.72 20.00 3.46
N LEU A 46 8.47 18.93 4.22
CA LEU A 46 8.50 18.95 5.69
C LEU A 46 9.92 18.91 6.27
N GLY A 47 10.96 18.83 5.44
CA GLY A 47 12.36 18.80 5.87
C GLY A 47 12.79 17.48 6.49
N LEU A 48 12.11 16.37 6.16
CA LEU A 48 12.53 15.04 6.63
C LEU A 48 13.86 14.62 5.99
N PRO A 49 14.66 13.78 6.66
CA PRO A 49 15.88 13.22 6.08
C PRO A 49 15.60 12.47 4.77
N GLU A 50 16.51 12.57 3.80
CA GLU A 50 16.37 11.92 2.48
C GLU A 50 16.06 10.41 2.57
N GLU A 51 16.67 9.72 3.54
CA GLU A 51 16.40 8.30 3.80
C GLU A 51 14.93 8.05 4.16
N GLN A 52 14.31 8.94 4.96
CA GLN A 52 12.90 8.84 5.30
C GLN A 52 12.00 9.19 4.12
N VAL A 53 12.38 10.16 3.29
CA VAL A 53 11.66 10.50 2.05
C VAL A 53 11.62 9.29 1.11
N ILE A 54 12.76 8.62 0.91
CA ILE A 54 12.87 7.40 0.10
C ILE A 54 12.03 6.27 0.72
N LEU A 55 12.08 6.11 2.04
CA LEU A 55 11.28 5.10 2.74
C LEU A 55 9.78 5.34 2.54
N ILE A 56 9.31 6.57 2.73
CA ILE A 56 7.90 6.96 2.55
C ILE A 56 7.46 6.70 1.10
N ARG A 57 8.29 7.07 0.12
CA ARG A 57 8.01 6.83 -1.31
C ARG A 57 7.73 5.35 -1.60
N ARG A 58 8.47 4.46 -0.95
CA ARG A 58 8.38 3.01 -1.14
C ARG A 58 7.28 2.36 -0.30
N ALA A 59 7.01 2.89 0.89
CA ALA A 59 6.05 2.31 1.83
C ALA A 59 4.60 2.76 1.57
N ALA A 60 4.38 4.02 1.18
CA ALA A 60 3.04 4.57 0.98
C ALA A 60 2.17 3.81 -0.06
N PRO A 61 2.72 3.23 -1.15
CA PRO A 61 1.97 2.36 -2.05
C PRO A 61 1.30 1.15 -1.37
N LEU A 62 1.81 0.71 -0.20
CA LEU A 62 1.29 -0.45 0.54
C LEU A 62 0.10 -0.10 1.46
N HIS A 63 -0.34 1.16 1.52
CA HIS A 63 -1.36 1.62 2.47
C HIS A 63 -2.65 0.76 2.44
N ASP A 64 -3.01 0.27 1.25
CA ASP A 64 -4.22 -0.52 1.00
C ASP A 64 -3.96 -2.02 0.82
N VAL A 65 -2.75 -2.53 1.10
CA VAL A 65 -2.42 -3.96 0.91
C VAL A 65 -3.37 -4.90 1.65
N GLY A 66 -3.94 -4.46 2.78
CA GLY A 66 -4.90 -5.24 3.54
C GLY A 66 -6.27 -5.40 2.88
N LYS A 67 -6.58 -4.70 1.78
CA LYS A 67 -7.79 -4.94 0.98
C LYS A 67 -7.84 -6.37 0.44
N ILE A 68 -6.69 -7.05 0.33
CA ILE A 68 -6.61 -8.49 0.03
C ILE A 68 -7.51 -9.33 0.96
N GLY A 69 -7.67 -8.94 2.22
CA GLY A 69 -8.52 -9.67 3.18
C GLY A 69 -10.00 -9.24 3.18
N ILE A 70 -10.43 -8.31 2.33
CA ILE A 70 -11.82 -7.85 2.25
C ILE A 70 -12.61 -8.69 1.24
N PRO A 71 -13.83 -9.17 1.59
CA PRO A 71 -14.68 -9.92 0.66
C PRO A 71 -15.09 -9.09 -0.57
N ASP A 72 -15.12 -9.73 -1.75
CA ASP A 72 -15.49 -9.08 -3.02
C ASP A 72 -16.85 -8.40 -2.97
N GLY A 73 -17.85 -9.04 -2.36
CA GLY A 73 -19.20 -8.46 -2.23
C GLY A 73 -19.26 -7.17 -1.41
N ILE A 74 -18.19 -6.83 -0.68
CA ILE A 74 -18.03 -5.55 0.03
C ILE A 74 -17.09 -4.64 -0.76
N LEU A 75 -15.94 -5.16 -1.22
CA LEU A 75 -14.91 -4.39 -1.93
C LEU A 75 -15.42 -3.83 -3.27
N LEU A 76 -16.18 -4.64 -4.01
CA LEU A 76 -16.64 -4.33 -5.37
C LEU A 76 -18.11 -3.90 -5.41
N LYS A 77 -18.72 -3.63 -4.24
CA LYS A 77 -20.15 -3.32 -4.17
C LYS A 77 -20.45 -2.03 -4.95
N PRO A 78 -21.30 -2.07 -5.99
CA PRO A 78 -21.70 -0.86 -6.68
C PRO A 78 -22.70 -0.10 -5.81
N GLY A 79 -22.23 0.92 -5.10
CA GLY A 79 -23.06 1.82 -4.28
C GLY A 79 -22.56 1.97 -2.85
N LYS A 80 -23.40 2.55 -1.98
CA LYS A 80 -23.03 2.80 -0.59
C LYS A 80 -22.98 1.49 0.20
N LEU A 81 -21.94 1.37 1.04
CA LEU A 81 -21.86 0.34 2.05
C LEU A 81 -22.88 0.61 3.17
N THR A 82 -23.44 -0.45 3.73
CA THR A 82 -24.14 -0.38 5.02
C THR A 82 -23.13 -0.13 6.14
N THR A 83 -23.60 0.21 7.34
CA THR A 83 -22.73 0.39 8.51
C THR A 83 -21.88 -0.86 8.77
N ASP A 84 -22.49 -2.05 8.73
CA ASP A 84 -21.78 -3.32 8.97
C ASP A 84 -20.76 -3.66 7.87
N GLU A 85 -21.08 -3.35 6.62
CA GLU A 85 -20.15 -3.52 5.50
C GLU A 85 -18.98 -2.55 5.59
N PHE A 86 -19.25 -1.30 5.99
CA PHE A 86 -18.21 -0.30 6.22
C PHE A 86 -17.31 -0.68 7.41
N ASP A 87 -17.86 -1.24 8.48
CA ASP A 87 -17.09 -1.78 9.60
C ASP A 87 -16.17 -2.92 9.19
N LYS A 88 -16.60 -3.77 8.25
CA LYS A 88 -15.73 -4.78 7.63
C LYS A 88 -14.69 -4.15 6.72
N MET A 89 -15.06 -3.17 5.89
CA MET A 89 -14.14 -2.46 5.01
C MET A 89 -12.98 -1.83 5.80
N LYS A 90 -13.26 -1.17 6.93
CA LYS A 90 -12.22 -0.56 7.79
C LYS A 90 -11.14 -1.54 8.28
N LYS A 91 -11.43 -2.85 8.31
CA LYS A 91 -10.48 -3.88 8.75
C LYS A 91 -9.27 -4.00 7.81
N HIS A 92 -9.32 -3.49 6.58
CA HIS A 92 -8.16 -3.51 5.67
C HIS A 92 -6.92 -2.89 6.33
N THR A 93 -7.09 -1.87 7.18
CA THR A 93 -5.98 -1.24 7.92
C THR A 93 -5.27 -2.22 8.85
N ALA A 94 -6.01 -2.92 9.69
CA ALA A 94 -5.48 -3.92 10.63
C ALA A 94 -4.91 -5.15 9.91
N ILE A 95 -5.57 -5.59 8.83
CA ILE A 95 -5.09 -6.70 8.01
C ILE A 95 -3.76 -6.32 7.34
N GLY A 96 -3.66 -5.12 6.77
CA GLY A 96 -2.44 -4.62 6.15
C GLY A 96 -1.30 -4.51 7.15
N ALA A 97 -1.57 -4.00 8.35
CA ALA A 97 -0.60 -3.99 9.44
C ALA A 97 -0.12 -5.41 9.78
N GLY A 98 -1.03 -6.39 9.84
CA GLY A 98 -0.68 -7.79 10.08
C GLY A 98 0.16 -8.42 8.97
N ILE A 99 -0.10 -8.08 7.70
CA ILE A 99 0.69 -8.54 6.55
C ILE A 99 2.13 -8.02 6.60
N LEU A 100 2.30 -6.75 7.02
CA LEU A 100 3.60 -6.09 7.05
C LEU A 100 4.37 -6.31 8.37
N ALA A 101 3.69 -6.80 9.41
CA ALA A 101 4.30 -7.14 10.69
C ALA A 101 5.23 -8.36 10.60
N GLY A 102 6.14 -8.50 11.56
CA GLY A 102 6.98 -9.69 11.70
C GLY A 102 8.25 -9.68 10.85
N SER A 103 8.61 -8.55 10.23
CA SER A 103 9.95 -8.36 9.67
C SER A 103 10.95 -8.04 10.80
N HIS A 104 12.02 -8.85 10.88
CA HIS A 104 13.15 -8.71 11.78
C HIS A 104 14.44 -8.53 10.98
#